data_AF-A0A4Y2UKH1-F1
#
_entry.id   AF-A0A4Y2UKH1-F1
#
_cell.length_a   1.000
_cell.length_b   1.000
_cell.length_c   1.000
_cell.angle_alpha   90.00
_cell.angle_beta   90.00
_cell.angle_gamma   90.00
#
_symmetry.space_group_name_H-M   'P 1'
#
loop_
_entity.id
_entity.type
_entity.pdbx_description
1 polymer ?
#
loop_
_entity_poly.entity_id
_entity_poly.type
_entity_poly.pdbx_seq_one_letter_code
_entity_poly.pdbx_strand_id
1 'polypeptide(L)'
;MWNYVRTVLFLCGAVYWKEEKNTGHKYTKCCHDGKVQLPALPDAPELLKALLTENSPDAKNYRQRIREYNSALAFASMGAQIKPARGTGPYCYRLRGEVYHRVSPLYARDQHKESYGQLYIFDSSEATEKRLSNNQNCLQHVFEKLDFMLREINPFAQSYLQMHRLVQEHPTTSVKIVFLEGKNLDMRRYNAPT
;
A
#
# COMPACT_ATOMS: atom_id res chain seq x y z
N MET A 1 23.45 8.42 -18.68
CA MET A 1 23.33 9.18 -17.43
C MET A 1 22.53 10.44 -17.73
N TRP A 2 21.22 10.45 -17.43
CA TRP A 2 20.36 11.59 -17.73
C TRP A 2 20.44 12.62 -16.60
N ASN A 3 21.35 13.57 -16.70
CA ASN A 3 21.44 14.70 -15.77
C ASN A 3 20.35 15.74 -16.07
N TYR A 4 19.12 15.48 -15.61
CA TYR A 4 18.06 16.47 -15.65
C TYR A 4 18.25 17.46 -14.49
N VAL A 5 18.58 18.71 -14.82
CA VAL A 5 18.68 19.81 -13.85
C VAL A 5 17.28 20.06 -13.29
N ARG A 6 17.13 19.78 -12.00
CA ARG A 6 15.90 19.98 -11.23
C ARG A 6 16.03 21.26 -10.41
N THR A 7 15.00 22.11 -10.42
CA THR A 7 14.95 23.32 -9.58
C THR A 7 14.09 23.04 -8.35
N VAL A 8 14.64 23.28 -7.16
CA VAL A 8 13.89 23.16 -5.90
C VAL A 8 13.26 24.51 -5.60
N LEU A 9 11.93 24.54 -5.45
CA LEU A 9 11.21 25.76 -5.06
C LEU A 9 11.36 25.97 -3.55
N PHE A 10 11.94 27.10 -3.14
CA PHE A 10 12.20 27.40 -1.72
C PHE A 10 10.91 27.47 -0.87
N LEU A 11 9.78 27.83 -1.47
CA LEU A 11 8.50 28.00 -0.78
C LEU A 11 7.88 26.68 -0.28
N CYS A 12 8.11 25.55 -0.95
CA CYS A 12 7.50 24.27 -0.57
C CYS A 12 8.42 23.05 -0.73
N GLY A 13 9.70 23.23 -1.09
CA GLY A 13 10.65 22.15 -1.33
C GLY A 13 10.34 21.28 -2.55
N ALA A 14 9.31 21.61 -3.32
CA ALA A 14 8.94 20.84 -4.50
C ALA A 14 10.00 20.97 -5.60
N VAL A 15 10.19 19.86 -6.31
CA VAL A 15 11.22 19.73 -7.32
C VAL A 15 10.57 19.83 -8.69
N TYR A 16 10.97 20.83 -9.47
CA TYR A 16 10.39 21.15 -10.76
C TYR A 16 11.35 20.88 -11.91
N TRP A 17 10.80 20.49 -13.06
CA TRP A 17 11.51 20.61 -14.33
C TRP A 17 11.47 22.06 -14.83
N LYS A 18 12.52 22.49 -15.56
CA LYS A 18 12.60 23.87 -16.09
C LYS A 18 11.39 24.25 -16.96
N GLU A 19 10.84 23.28 -17.69
CA GLU A 19 9.71 23.44 -18.59
C GLU A 19 8.34 23.50 -17.88
N GLU A 20 8.28 23.29 -16.57
CA GLU A 20 7.03 23.37 -15.81
C GLU A 20 6.63 24.79 -15.39
N LYS A 21 7.40 25.79 -15.81
CA LYS A 21 7.04 27.19 -15.62
C LYS A 21 5.79 27.50 -16.44
N ASN A 22 4.87 28.27 -15.85
CA ASN A 22 3.76 28.83 -16.61
C ASN A 22 4.25 29.98 -17.52
N THR A 23 3.34 30.55 -18.31
CA THR A 23 3.58 31.71 -19.18
C THR A 23 4.13 32.94 -18.43
N GLY A 24 3.91 33.04 -17.13
CA GLY A 24 4.49 34.07 -16.25
C GLY A 24 5.84 33.69 -15.63
N HIS A 25 6.51 32.65 -16.12
CA HIS A 25 7.77 32.11 -15.59
C HIS A 25 7.74 31.64 -14.12
N LYS A 26 6.55 31.34 -13.59
CA LYS A 26 6.33 30.90 -12.20
C LYS A 26 6.02 29.41 -12.09
N TYR A 27 6.43 28.81 -10.97
CA TYR A 27 6.12 27.44 -10.61
C TYR A 27 4.88 27.40 -9.71
N THR A 28 3.72 27.05 -10.28
CA THR A 28 2.43 27.13 -9.59
C THR A 28 1.76 25.78 -9.32
N LYS A 29 2.30 24.67 -9.85
CA LYS A 29 1.60 23.36 -9.81
C LYS A 29 1.55 22.67 -8.42
N CYS A 30 2.40 23.04 -7.46
CA CYS A 30 2.48 22.36 -6.15
C CYS A 30 1.84 23.20 -5.05
N CYS A 31 2.41 24.37 -4.76
CA CYS A 31 1.94 25.27 -3.71
C CYS A 31 1.29 26.56 -4.24
N HIS A 32 1.02 26.63 -5.55
CA HIS A 32 0.50 27.83 -6.21
C HIS A 32 1.28 29.11 -5.85
N ASP A 33 2.61 29.07 -5.99
CA ASP A 33 3.51 30.19 -5.64
C ASP A 33 3.44 30.57 -4.15
N GLY A 34 3.36 29.57 -3.26
CA GLY A 34 3.31 29.74 -1.80
C GLY A 34 1.93 30.05 -1.23
N LYS A 35 0.90 30.14 -2.08
CA LYS A 35 -0.49 30.39 -1.65
C LYS A 35 -1.15 29.18 -1.00
N VAL A 36 -0.65 27.97 -1.24
CA VAL A 36 -1.13 26.72 -0.65
C VAL A 36 -0.04 26.13 0.23
N GLN A 37 -0.31 26.04 1.53
CA GLN A 37 0.54 25.32 2.48
C GLN A 37 0.05 23.88 2.57
N LEU A 38 0.78 22.95 1.96
CA LEU A 38 0.50 21.52 2.10
C LEU A 38 1.12 21.03 3.42
N PRO A 39 0.39 20.23 4.22
CA PRO A 39 0.98 19.59 5.37
C PRO A 39 2.12 18.67 4.94
N ALA A 40 3.19 18.62 5.73
CA ALA A 40 4.27 17.67 5.48
C ALA A 40 3.73 16.24 5.53
N LEU A 41 4.23 15.38 4.64
CA LEU A 41 3.92 13.97 4.72
C LEU A 41 4.55 13.40 6.00
N PRO A 42 3.85 12.50 6.72
CA PRO A 42 4.46 11.80 7.82
C PRO A 42 5.67 11.01 7.31
N ASP A 43 6.69 10.94 8.16
CA ASP A 43 7.87 10.14 7.85
C ASP A 43 7.50 8.67 7.65
N ALA A 44 8.06 8.08 6.59
CA ALA A 44 7.94 6.65 6.40
C ALA A 44 8.67 5.90 7.54
N PRO A 45 8.17 4.71 7.96
CA PRO A 45 8.87 3.85 8.89
C PRO A 45 10.31 3.57 8.45
N GLU A 46 11.24 3.56 9.41
CA GLU A 46 12.68 3.45 9.13
C GLU A 46 13.03 2.18 8.35
N LEU A 47 12.37 1.06 8.66
CA LEU A 47 12.50 -0.19 7.91
C LEU A 47 12.19 -0.01 6.42
N LEU A 48 11.10 0.68 6.08
CA LEU A 48 10.73 0.91 4.68
C LEU A 48 11.69 1.87 4.00
N LYS A 49 12.17 2.90 4.70
CA LYS A 49 13.23 3.79 4.20
C LYS A 49 14.47 2.98 3.84
N ALA A 50 15.00 2.20 4.79
CA ALA A 50 16.17 1.35 4.61
C ALA A 50 16.00 0.38 3.41
N LEU A 51 14.88 -0.36 3.35
CA LEU A 51 14.61 -1.29 2.26
C LEU A 51 14.51 -0.62 0.88
N LEU A 52 14.06 0.64 0.82
CA LEU A 52 13.91 1.38 -0.44
C LEU A 52 15.18 2.13 -0.88
N THR A 53 16.05 2.53 0.05
CA THR A 53 17.19 3.41 -0.28
C THR A 53 18.56 2.78 -0.10
N GLU A 54 18.73 1.82 0.81
CA GLU A 54 20.03 1.23 1.10
C GLU A 54 20.49 0.23 0.04
N ASN A 55 21.78 -0.10 0.05
CA ASN A 55 22.40 -1.06 -0.88
C ASN A 55 22.70 -2.43 -0.26
N SER A 56 22.09 -2.75 0.90
CA SER A 56 22.17 -4.06 1.54
C SER A 56 21.55 -5.17 0.67
N PRO A 57 21.93 -6.45 0.86
CA PRO A 57 21.31 -7.57 0.17
C PRO A 57 19.79 -7.63 0.37
N ASP A 58 19.32 -7.36 1.59
CA ASP A 58 17.91 -7.29 1.95
C ASP A 58 17.16 -6.24 1.13
N ALA A 59 17.70 -5.02 1.09
CA ALA A 59 17.09 -3.90 0.38
C ALA A 59 17.07 -4.15 -1.15
N LYS A 60 18.12 -4.78 -1.68
CA LYS A 60 18.16 -5.20 -3.10
C LYS A 60 17.10 -6.26 -3.41
N ASN A 61 16.98 -7.30 -2.59
CA ASN A 61 15.96 -8.34 -2.76
C ASN A 61 14.55 -7.73 -2.67
N TYR A 62 14.30 -6.91 -1.65
CA TYR A 62 13.03 -6.22 -1.47
C TYR A 62 12.64 -5.38 -2.68
N ARG A 63 13.55 -4.53 -3.20
CA ARG A 63 13.24 -3.71 -4.39
C ARG A 63 13.00 -4.54 -5.64
N GLN A 64 13.77 -5.60 -5.85
CA GLN A 64 13.58 -6.50 -7.00
C GLN A 64 12.24 -7.26 -6.92
N ARG A 65 11.76 -7.56 -5.70
CA ARG A 65 10.58 -8.39 -5.42
C ARG A 65 9.44 -7.61 -4.78
N ILE A 66 9.44 -6.27 -4.89
CA ILE A 66 8.53 -5.40 -4.13
C ILE A 66 7.05 -5.73 -4.34
N ARG A 67 6.69 -6.21 -5.53
CA ARG A 67 5.33 -6.65 -5.86
C ARG A 67 4.92 -7.92 -5.10
N GLU A 68 5.85 -8.86 -4.93
CA GLU A 68 5.63 -10.11 -4.19
C GLU A 68 5.42 -9.79 -2.70
N TYR A 69 6.31 -8.98 -2.09
CA TYR A 69 6.14 -8.52 -0.71
C TYR A 69 4.83 -7.76 -0.50
N ASN A 70 4.54 -6.75 -1.32
CA ASN A 70 3.33 -5.96 -1.17
C ASN A 70 2.05 -6.79 -1.37
N SER A 71 2.06 -7.72 -2.33
CA SER A 71 0.91 -8.60 -2.55
C SER A 71 0.70 -9.58 -1.40
N ALA A 72 1.77 -10.09 -0.79
CA ALA A 72 1.69 -11.03 0.33
C ALA A 72 1.29 -10.36 1.66
N LEU A 73 1.53 -9.05 1.79
CA LEU A 73 1.16 -8.26 2.97
C LEU A 73 -0.19 -7.53 2.82
N ALA A 74 -0.81 -7.59 1.64
CA ALA A 74 -2.07 -6.90 1.36
C ALA A 74 -3.23 -7.44 2.23
N PHE A 75 -4.11 -6.55 2.67
CA PHE A 75 -5.31 -6.92 3.46
C PHE A 75 -6.50 -7.33 2.61
N ALA A 76 -6.55 -6.82 1.38
CA ALA A 76 -7.64 -7.05 0.44
C ALA A 76 -7.06 -7.32 -0.95
N SER A 77 -7.77 -8.14 -1.72
CA SER A 77 -7.49 -8.22 -3.15
C SER A 77 -8.18 -7.08 -3.90
N MET A 78 -7.57 -6.64 -4.99
CA MET A 78 -8.23 -5.74 -5.93
C MET A 78 -8.97 -6.59 -6.96
N GLY A 79 -10.24 -6.27 -7.21
CA GLY A 79 -10.96 -6.84 -8.32
C GLY A 79 -11.50 -5.75 -9.24
N ALA A 80 -11.48 -6.05 -10.53
CA ALA A 80 -11.97 -5.18 -11.57
C ALA A 80 -12.30 -6.00 -12.81
N GLN A 81 -13.16 -5.48 -13.69
CA GLN A 81 -13.37 -6.09 -15.00
C GLN A 81 -12.22 -5.70 -15.94
N ILE A 82 -11.25 -6.60 -16.07
CA ILE A 82 -10.09 -6.41 -16.92
C ILE A 82 -10.42 -6.84 -18.35
N LYS A 83 -10.26 -5.93 -19.32
CA LYS A 83 -10.23 -6.25 -20.74
C LYS A 83 -8.82 -5.99 -21.28
N PRO A 84 -8.20 -6.96 -21.99
CA PRO A 84 -6.93 -6.71 -22.65
C PRO A 84 -7.10 -5.59 -23.68
N ALA A 85 -6.12 -4.69 -23.78
CA ALA A 85 -6.10 -3.73 -24.87
C ALA A 85 -5.93 -4.48 -26.20
N ARG A 86 -6.66 -4.06 -27.25
CA ARG A 86 -6.47 -4.60 -28.60
C ARG A 86 -5.26 -3.92 -29.23
N GLY A 87 -4.27 -4.69 -29.70
CA GLY A 87 -3.11 -4.18 -30.44
C GLY A 87 -1.76 -4.73 -29.96
N THR A 88 -0.69 -4.34 -30.63
CA THR A 88 0.71 -4.73 -30.38
C THR A 88 1.52 -3.71 -29.56
N GLY A 89 0.85 -2.74 -28.94
CA GLY A 89 1.50 -1.74 -28.10
C GLY A 89 1.99 -2.29 -26.74
N PRO A 90 2.62 -1.43 -25.92
CA PRO A 90 3.04 -1.79 -24.56
C PRO A 90 1.90 -2.41 -23.74
N TYR A 91 2.22 -3.32 -22.82
CA TYR A 91 1.22 -4.03 -22.03
C TYR A 91 0.33 -3.06 -21.24
N CYS A 92 -0.92 -2.97 -21.66
CA CYS A 92 -1.96 -2.15 -21.05
C CYS A 92 -3.21 -2.98 -20.83
N TYR A 93 -3.84 -2.84 -19.67
CA TYR A 93 -5.13 -3.43 -19.38
C TYR A 93 -6.18 -2.33 -19.18
N ARG A 94 -7.36 -2.53 -19.75
CA ARG A 94 -8.49 -1.60 -19.61
C ARG A 94 -9.40 -2.10 -18.51
N LEU A 95 -9.57 -1.29 -17.47
CA LEU A 95 -10.57 -1.52 -16.43
C LEU A 95 -11.90 -0.96 -16.92
N ARG A 96 -12.97 -1.77 -16.88
CA ARG A 96 -14.33 -1.32 -17.17
C ARG A 96 -15.11 -1.23 -15.86
N GLY A 97 -15.72 -0.06 -15.62
CA GLY A 97 -16.49 0.19 -14.39
C GLY A 97 -15.59 0.53 -13.21
N GLU A 98 -16.05 0.19 -12.00
CA GLU A 98 -15.38 0.52 -10.74
C GLU A 98 -14.35 -0.54 -10.33
N VAL A 99 -13.30 -0.09 -9.65
CA VAL A 99 -12.37 -0.95 -8.92
C VAL A 99 -12.95 -1.21 -7.54
N TYR A 100 -13.06 -2.47 -7.14
CA TYR A 100 -13.52 -2.84 -5.81
C TYR A 100 -12.43 -3.58 -5.04
N HIS A 101 -12.35 -3.33 -3.74
CA HIS A 101 -11.53 -4.10 -2.82
C HIS A 101 -12.35 -5.30 -2.32
N ARG A 102 -11.88 -6.52 -2.60
CA ARG A 102 -12.47 -7.74 -2.07
C ARG A 102 -11.75 -8.13 -0.78
N VAL A 103 -12.49 -7.98 0.32
CA VAL A 103 -12.07 -8.43 1.64
C VAL A 103 -12.71 -9.79 1.90
N SER A 104 -11.89 -10.79 2.25
CA SER A 104 -12.36 -12.12 2.58
C SER A 104 -12.97 -12.17 3.98
N PRO A 105 -13.83 -13.16 4.30
CA PRO A 105 -14.23 -13.45 5.67
C PRO A 105 -13.01 -13.68 6.57
N LEU A 106 -13.19 -13.52 7.89
CA LEU A 106 -12.10 -13.64 8.87
C LEU A 106 -11.38 -15.00 8.81
N TYR A 107 -12.14 -16.07 8.61
CA TYR A 107 -11.62 -17.43 8.45
C TYR A 107 -11.79 -17.89 7.01
N ALA A 108 -10.85 -18.70 6.53
CA ALA A 108 -11.01 -19.39 5.27
C ALA A 108 -12.15 -20.41 5.37
N ARG A 109 -12.88 -20.59 4.26
CA ARG A 109 -13.83 -21.70 4.13
C ARG A 109 -13.06 -22.99 3.87
N ASP A 110 -13.62 -24.12 4.29
CA ASP A 110 -13.03 -25.44 4.07
C ASP A 110 -12.53 -25.58 2.62
N GLN A 111 -11.29 -26.06 2.47
CA GLN A 111 -10.53 -26.23 1.21
C GLN A 111 -9.82 -24.99 0.65
N HIS A 112 -10.03 -23.78 1.18
CA HIS A 112 -9.29 -22.60 0.74
C HIS A 112 -8.11 -22.27 1.66
N LYS A 113 -6.96 -21.96 1.06
CA LYS A 113 -5.78 -21.46 1.77
C LYS A 113 -6.02 -20.04 2.28
N GLU A 114 -5.55 -19.75 3.49
CA GLU A 114 -5.70 -18.41 4.08
C GLU A 114 -4.90 -17.38 3.28
N SER A 115 -5.49 -16.21 3.09
CA SER A 115 -4.90 -15.15 2.28
C SER A 115 -5.29 -13.76 2.76
N TYR A 116 -4.48 -12.79 2.35
CA TYR A 116 -4.70 -11.37 2.64
C TYR A 116 -4.88 -11.07 4.13
N GLY A 117 -5.94 -10.34 4.51
CA GLY A 117 -6.25 -9.97 5.88
C GLY A 117 -6.34 -11.15 6.86
N GLN A 118 -6.69 -12.35 6.38
CA GLN A 118 -6.78 -13.56 7.21
C GLN A 118 -5.43 -13.93 7.84
N LEU A 119 -4.31 -13.58 7.21
CA LEU A 119 -2.99 -13.91 7.72
C LEU A 119 -2.63 -13.17 9.02
N TYR A 120 -3.35 -12.10 9.35
CA TYR A 120 -3.08 -11.29 10.54
C TYR A 120 -3.71 -11.88 11.83
N ILE A 121 -4.53 -12.93 11.73
CA ILE A 121 -5.04 -13.65 12.92
C ILE A 121 -4.02 -14.66 13.47
N PHE A 122 -3.10 -15.13 12.62
CA PHE A 122 -2.05 -16.06 12.99
C PHE A 122 -0.90 -15.34 13.68
N ASP A 123 -0.06 -16.10 14.37
CA ASP A 123 1.22 -15.61 14.87
C ASP A 123 2.15 -15.20 13.72
N SER A 124 3.09 -14.31 14.00
CA SER A 124 3.95 -13.70 12.97
C SER A 124 4.79 -14.72 12.19
N SER A 125 5.29 -15.76 12.87
CA SER A 125 6.03 -16.86 12.24
C SER A 125 5.15 -17.67 11.28
N GLU A 126 3.99 -18.13 11.75
CA GLU A 126 3.05 -18.92 10.93
C GLU A 126 2.54 -18.12 9.73
N ALA A 127 2.19 -16.85 9.95
CA ALA A 127 1.80 -15.95 8.87
C ALA A 127 2.92 -15.79 7.83
N THR A 128 4.17 -15.72 8.27
CA THR A 128 5.34 -15.62 7.38
C THR A 128 5.56 -16.90 6.56
N GLU A 129 5.46 -18.07 7.18
CA GLU A 129 5.55 -19.35 6.47
C GLU A 129 4.46 -19.47 5.39
N LYS A 130 3.21 -19.11 5.74
CA LYS A 130 2.10 -19.05 4.79
C LYS A 130 2.40 -18.08 3.63
N ARG A 131 3.01 -16.91 3.88
CA ARG A 131 3.43 -15.97 2.82
C ARG A 131 4.53 -16.53 1.93
N LEU A 132 5.56 -17.15 2.51
CA LEU A 132 6.71 -17.68 1.77
C LEU A 132 6.35 -18.82 0.83
N SER A 133 5.35 -19.62 1.18
CA SER A 133 4.91 -20.75 0.35
C SER A 133 4.55 -20.36 -1.10
N ASN A 134 4.09 -19.12 -1.33
CA ASN A 134 3.80 -18.57 -2.67
C ASN A 134 4.88 -17.58 -3.16
N ASN A 135 5.88 -17.25 -2.34
CA ASN A 135 6.87 -16.18 -2.57
C ASN A 135 8.29 -16.67 -2.23
N GLN A 136 8.70 -17.81 -2.81
CA GLN A 136 9.96 -18.51 -2.47
C GLN A 136 11.24 -17.69 -2.73
N ASN A 137 11.16 -16.63 -3.54
CA ASN A 137 12.28 -15.75 -3.85
C ASN A 137 12.42 -14.57 -2.87
N CYS A 138 11.47 -14.41 -1.96
CA CYS A 138 11.51 -13.42 -0.89
C CYS A 138 12.26 -13.98 0.32
N LEU A 139 12.85 -13.08 1.11
CA LEU A 139 13.61 -13.40 2.31
C LEU A 139 12.68 -13.46 3.52
N GLN A 140 12.74 -14.57 4.26
CA GLN A 140 11.91 -14.79 5.44
C GLN A 140 12.05 -13.68 6.48
N HIS A 141 13.28 -13.33 6.86
CA HIS A 141 13.53 -12.31 7.88
C HIS A 141 13.06 -10.92 7.46
N VAL A 142 12.97 -10.64 6.15
CA VAL A 142 12.38 -9.39 5.65
C VAL A 142 10.86 -9.41 5.84
N PHE A 143 10.20 -10.54 5.59
CA PHE A 143 8.77 -10.69 5.91
C PHE A 143 8.47 -10.54 7.39
N GLU A 144 9.27 -11.15 8.27
CA GLU A 144 9.09 -11.05 9.73
C GLU A 144 9.20 -9.58 10.18
N LYS A 145 10.23 -8.86 9.73
CA LYS A 145 10.39 -7.42 10.02
C LYS A 145 9.20 -6.59 9.53
N LEU A 146 8.73 -6.86 8.30
CA LEU A 146 7.60 -6.14 7.72
C LEU A 146 6.27 -6.46 8.41
N ASP A 147 6.04 -7.72 8.76
CA ASP A 147 4.84 -8.17 9.48
C ASP A 147 4.79 -7.58 10.88
N PHE A 148 5.91 -7.60 11.62
CA PHE A 148 6.03 -6.97 12.92
C PHE A 148 5.71 -5.47 12.84
N MET A 149 6.39 -4.74 11.95
CA MET A 149 6.14 -3.32 11.71
C MET A 149 4.66 -3.05 11.38
N LEU A 150 4.05 -3.85 10.50
CA LEU A 150 2.64 -3.66 10.12
C LEU A 150 1.69 -3.92 11.28
N ARG A 151 1.93 -4.93 12.12
CA ARG A 151 1.09 -5.19 13.30
C ARG A 151 1.17 -4.05 14.32
N GLU A 152 2.32 -3.40 14.43
CA GLU A 152 2.51 -2.25 15.31
C GLU A 152 1.80 -1.00 14.78
N ILE A 153 1.95 -0.66 13.50
CA ILE A 153 1.51 0.64 12.97
C ILE A 153 0.16 0.62 12.26
N ASN A 154 -0.28 -0.54 11.75
CA ASN A 154 -1.45 -0.61 10.88
C ASN A 154 -2.72 -0.93 11.68
N PRO A 155 -3.70 -0.02 11.75
CA PRO A 155 -4.94 -0.23 12.51
C PRO A 155 -5.77 -1.40 11.96
N PHE A 156 -5.63 -1.75 10.68
CA PHE A 156 -6.31 -2.91 10.12
C PHE A 156 -5.75 -4.21 10.69
N ALA A 157 -4.43 -4.34 10.83
CA ALA A 157 -3.80 -5.52 11.45
C ALA A 157 -4.37 -5.76 12.85
N GLN A 158 -4.45 -4.68 13.64
CA GLN A 158 -4.99 -4.70 14.99
C GLN A 158 -6.49 -5.05 15.00
N SER A 159 -7.26 -4.50 14.07
CA SER A 159 -8.70 -4.76 13.94
C SER A 159 -8.99 -6.23 13.62
N TYR A 160 -8.20 -6.86 12.74
CA TYR A 160 -8.34 -8.29 12.41
C TYR A 160 -8.05 -9.17 13.63
N LEU A 161 -6.98 -8.87 14.38
CA LEU A 161 -6.65 -9.61 15.60
C LEU A 161 -7.72 -9.43 16.69
N GLN A 162 -8.23 -8.21 16.86
CA GLN A 162 -9.31 -7.93 17.81
C GLN A 162 -10.59 -8.68 17.43
N MET A 163 -10.96 -8.67 16.14
CA MET A 163 -12.12 -9.42 15.65
C MET A 163 -11.97 -10.92 15.93
N HIS A 164 -10.78 -11.48 15.72
CA HIS A 164 -10.49 -12.88 16.02
C HIS A 164 -10.71 -13.22 17.49
N ARG A 165 -10.20 -12.40 18.41
CA ARG A 165 -10.39 -12.58 19.87
C ARG A 165 -11.86 -12.52 20.26
N LEU A 166 -12.60 -11.53 19.75
CA LEU A 166 -14.04 -11.39 20.04
C LEU A 166 -14.85 -12.59 19.57
N VAL A 167 -14.53 -13.15 18.40
CA VAL A 167 -15.21 -14.35 17.88
C VAL A 167 -14.86 -15.59 18.73
N GLN A 168 -13.64 -15.70 19.24
CA GLN A 168 -13.25 -16.79 20.15
C GLN A 168 -13.96 -16.69 21.50
N GLU A 169 -14.08 -15.48 22.05
CA GLU A 169 -14.78 -15.23 23.33
C GLU A 169 -16.31 -15.37 23.20
N HIS A 170 -16.87 -15.05 22.04
CA HIS A 170 -18.31 -15.07 21.78
C HIS A 170 -18.69 -15.80 20.47
N PRO A 171 -18.59 -17.14 20.42
CA PRO A 171 -18.71 -17.91 19.17
C PRO A 171 -20.06 -17.80 18.44
N THR A 172 -21.12 -17.45 19.17
CA THR A 172 -22.48 -17.32 18.63
C THR A 172 -22.82 -15.91 18.14
N THR A 173 -21.93 -14.93 18.36
CA THR A 173 -22.18 -13.53 18.02
C THR A 173 -21.67 -13.23 16.62
N SER A 174 -22.53 -12.63 15.80
CA SER A 174 -22.10 -12.11 14.50
C SER A 174 -21.28 -10.83 14.69
N VAL A 175 -19.97 -10.93 14.46
CA VAL A 175 -19.05 -9.79 14.50
C VAL A 175 -18.79 -9.28 13.07
N LYS A 176 -18.74 -7.96 12.88
CA LYS A 176 -18.38 -7.32 11.61
C LYS A 176 -17.43 -6.15 11.87
N ILE A 177 -16.40 -6.02 11.04
CA ILE A 177 -15.55 -4.82 10.99
C ILE A 177 -16.21 -3.83 10.03
N VAL A 178 -16.39 -2.59 10.47
CA VAL A 178 -16.94 -1.50 9.66
C VAL A 178 -15.92 -0.37 9.62
N PHE A 179 -15.55 0.06 8.42
CA PHE A 179 -14.70 1.22 8.21
C PHE A 179 -15.58 2.44 7.98
N LEU A 180 -15.53 3.39 8.91
CA LEU A 180 -16.30 4.62 8.83
C LEU A 180 -15.45 5.70 8.15
N GLU A 181 -15.84 6.13 6.96
CA GLU A 181 -15.31 7.34 6.35
C GLU A 181 -16.04 8.56 6.94
N GLY A 182 -15.38 9.25 7.87
CA GLY A 182 -15.87 10.53 8.36
C GLY A 182 -15.73 11.60 7.27
N LYS A 183 -16.79 12.38 7.01
CA LYS A 183 -16.76 13.50 6.03
C LYS A 183 -15.66 14.55 6.32
N ASN A 184 -15.18 14.62 7.55
CA ASN A 184 -14.11 15.53 7.99
C ASN A 184 -12.71 14.90 7.96
N LEU A 185 -12.59 13.60 7.61
CA LEU A 185 -11.33 12.86 7.50
C LEU A 185 -10.88 12.69 6.03
N ASP A 186 -11.69 13.17 5.08
CA ASP A 186 -11.34 13.14 3.66
C ASP A 186 -10.16 14.09 3.38
N MET A 187 -8.96 13.52 3.33
CA MET A 187 -7.73 14.21 2.92
C MET A 187 -7.71 14.56 1.42
N ARG A 188 -8.79 14.29 0.68
CA ARG A 188 -8.96 14.47 -0.77
C ARG A 188 -7.86 13.81 -1.60
N ARG A 189 -7.19 12.81 -1.03
CA ARG A 189 -5.98 12.22 -1.63
C ARG A 189 -6.31 11.19 -2.70
N TYR A 190 -7.54 10.68 -2.72
CA TYR A 190 -8.04 9.67 -3.67
C TYR A 190 -9.52 9.88 -4.02
N ASN A 191 -9.97 11.12 -4.16
CA ASN A 191 -11.36 11.36 -4.55
C ASN A 191 -11.56 10.91 -6.00
N ALA A 192 -12.75 10.35 -6.28
CA ALA A 192 -13.14 10.04 -7.64
C ALA A 192 -13.04 11.32 -8.51
N PRO A 193 -12.61 11.23 -9.77
CA PRO A 193 -12.61 12.38 -10.66
C PRO A 193 -14.03 12.92 -10.79
N THR A 194 -14.19 14.24 -10.61
CA THR A 194 -15.43 14.98 -10.94
C THR A 194 -15.59 15.13 -12.43
#